data_AF-A0A0P1MWE9-F1
#
_entry.id   AF-A0A0P1MWE9-F1
#
_cell.length_a   1.000
_cell.length_b   1.000
_cell.length_c   1.000
_cell.angle_alpha   90.00
_cell.angle_beta   90.00
_cell.angle_gamma   90.00
#
_symmetry.space_group_name_H-M   'P 1'
#
loop_
_entity.id
_entity.type
_entity.pdbx_description
1 polymer ?
#
loop_
_entity_poly.entity_id
_entity_poly.type
_entity_poly.pdbx_seq_one_letter_code
_entity_poly.pdbx_strand_id
1 'polypeptide(L)'
;MSGLFGIIESAKKAIHSSRVGMEVTSHNVSNVNTPGYTRQRVELSSTDVLTSKRGMANAGVKVIGIKQIRDEFVESEIRRVSNLMGTYSVEREILGRIESLINEPSDVGLGQLIQNFFNAFDDLAKNPEDRALRVTVVQTGKALSQRFNDIFQSLLGIKKDVLSELEAKIKSVNEIVSEIAKLNVSEIRLLYAGAETNPCLKMVNETVKNTLIEFKNNLKTLKKIAEEKQKAIVEFDYDRIEDAVKQEEGIVAEIEKFFGADFEKKKLFDLLKNEPELCRLRDEIESEASEVKKLNSENRYLLSHSISFVKGLIEVFQEAGKINKRV
;
A
#
# COMPACT_ATOMS: atom_id res chain seq x y z
N MET A 1 31.77 47.18 2.24
CA MET A 1 32.46 46.45 3.33
C MET A 1 31.40 45.75 4.16
N SER A 2 31.56 44.46 4.45
CA SER A 2 30.69 43.76 5.40
C SER A 2 30.90 44.38 6.79
N GLY A 3 29.86 44.96 7.40
CA GLY A 3 29.97 45.58 8.73
C GLY A 3 30.24 44.53 9.82
N LEU A 4 30.78 44.97 10.97
CA LEU A 4 31.06 44.12 12.15
C LEU A 4 29.91 43.16 12.51
N PHE A 5 28.66 43.63 12.40
CA PHE A 5 27.46 42.82 12.64
C PHE A 5 27.30 41.63 11.68
N GLY A 6 27.67 41.78 10.40
CA GLY A 6 27.63 40.68 9.43
C GLY A 6 28.67 39.59 9.71
N ILE A 7 29.85 40.00 10.20
CA ILE A 7 30.91 39.06 10.61
C ILE A 7 30.50 38.29 11.87
N ILE A 8 29.95 38.98 12.88
CA ILE A 8 29.48 38.35 14.12
C ILE A 8 28.33 37.38 13.82
N GLU A 9 27.37 37.75 12.97
CA GLU A 9 26.25 36.87 12.61
C GLU A 9 26.72 35.65 11.81
N SER A 10 27.70 35.81 10.92
CA SER A 10 28.33 34.69 10.22
C SER A 10 29.07 33.75 11.18
N ALA A 11 29.80 34.29 12.15
CA ALA A 11 30.50 33.51 13.17
C ALA A 11 29.53 32.74 14.08
N LYS A 12 28.43 33.37 14.49
CA LYS A 12 27.35 32.74 15.27
C LYS A 12 26.76 31.54 14.53
N LYS A 13 26.44 31.70 13.24
CA LYS A 13 25.90 30.64 12.40
C LYS A 13 26.89 29.48 12.19
N ALA A 14 28.18 29.79 12.05
CA ALA A 14 29.24 28.79 11.95
C ALA A 14 29.40 27.97 13.24
N ILE A 15 29.40 28.63 14.41
CA ILE A 15 29.46 27.96 15.71
C ILE A 15 28.22 27.09 15.92
N HIS A 16 27.03 27.61 15.61
CA HIS A 16 25.80 26.86 15.71
C HIS A 16 25.81 25.59 14.84
N SER A 17 26.19 25.72 13.56
CA SER A 17 26.27 24.58 12.64
C SER A 17 27.31 23.54 13.09
N SER A 18 28.44 24.01 13.63
CA SER A 18 29.47 23.12 14.19
C SER A 18 28.98 22.36 15.41
N ARG A 19 28.20 23.01 16.30
CA ARG A 19 27.58 22.36 17.46
C ARG A 19 26.63 21.24 17.04
N VAL A 20 25.76 21.49 16.06
CA VAL A 20 24.85 20.47 15.51
C VAL A 20 25.64 19.31 14.89
N GLY A 21 26.73 19.59 14.19
CA GLY A 21 27.66 18.57 13.66
C GLY A 21 28.25 17.66 14.75
N MET A 22 28.66 18.25 15.88
CA MET A 22 29.18 17.49 17.02
C MET A 22 28.10 16.66 17.71
N GLU A 23 26.89 17.20 17.87
CA GLU A 23 25.75 16.47 18.44
C GLU A 23 25.39 15.23 17.59
N VAL A 24 25.30 15.36 16.27
CA VAL A 24 25.05 14.22 15.36
C VAL A 24 26.20 13.22 15.38
N THR A 25 27.44 13.69 15.48
CA THR A 25 28.61 12.80 15.61
C THR A 25 28.54 12.01 16.91
N SER A 26 28.23 12.67 18.04
CA SER A 26 28.03 12.02 19.32
C SER A 26 26.92 10.97 19.26
N HIS A 27 25.79 11.30 18.62
CA HIS A 27 24.66 10.39 18.43
C HIS A 27 25.01 9.17 17.57
N ASN A 28 25.83 9.35 16.53
CA ASN A 28 26.31 8.24 15.72
C ASN A 28 27.26 7.32 16.50
N VAL A 29 28.19 7.88 17.26
CA VAL A 29 29.15 7.10 18.05
C VAL A 29 28.43 6.31 19.15
N SER A 30 27.45 6.91 19.83
CA SER A 30 26.69 6.23 20.88
C SER A 30 25.86 5.06 20.36
N ASN A 31 25.39 5.14 19.11
CA ASN A 31 24.51 4.13 18.51
C ASN A 31 25.20 3.24 17.46
N VAL A 32 26.53 3.31 17.35
CA VAL A 32 27.28 2.58 16.31
C VAL A 32 27.10 1.06 16.41
N ASN A 33 26.91 0.54 17.62
CA ASN A 33 26.70 -0.90 17.88
C ASN A 33 25.22 -1.26 18.05
N THR A 34 24.30 -0.32 17.84
CA THR A 34 22.86 -0.57 17.94
C THR A 34 22.36 -1.16 16.62
N PRO A 35 21.84 -2.41 16.61
CA PRO A 35 21.31 -3.01 15.39
C PRO A 35 20.21 -2.15 14.76
N GLY A 36 20.26 -1.97 13.44
CA GLY A 36 19.31 -1.15 12.69
C GLY A 36 19.57 0.37 12.74
N TYR A 37 20.59 0.83 13.48
CA TYR A 37 20.95 2.24 13.47
C TYR A 37 21.58 2.65 12.12
N THR A 38 21.10 3.77 11.56
CA THR A 38 21.64 4.34 10.33
C THR A 38 22.46 5.59 10.65
N ARG A 39 23.66 5.68 10.09
CA ARG A 39 24.53 6.85 10.27
C ARG A 39 23.83 8.11 9.74
N GLN A 40 23.81 9.15 10.56
CA GLN A 40 23.29 10.47 10.21
C GLN A 40 24.42 11.42 9.80
N ARG A 41 24.15 12.31 8.84
CA ARG A 41 25.07 13.35 8.38
C ARG A 41 24.34 14.68 8.37
N VAL A 42 24.95 15.69 8.98
CA VAL A 42 24.48 17.07 8.88
C VAL A 42 24.76 17.58 7.46
N GLU A 43 23.73 18.08 6.81
CA GLU A 43 23.88 18.82 5.56
C GLU A 43 23.99 20.31 5.85
N LEU A 44 25.05 20.90 5.29
CA LEU A 44 25.37 22.31 5.42
C LEU A 44 25.24 22.97 4.05
N SER A 45 24.68 24.16 4.03
CA SER A 45 24.62 24.99 2.81
C SER A 45 25.11 26.39 3.12
N SER A 46 25.68 27.06 2.12
CA SER A 46 25.94 28.49 2.21
C SER A 46 24.61 29.23 2.36
N THR A 47 24.58 30.20 3.26
CA THR A 47 23.47 31.15 3.31
C THR A 47 23.51 31.99 2.02
N ASP A 48 22.35 32.41 1.52
CA ASP A 48 22.29 33.23 0.32
C ASP A 48 22.90 34.62 0.57
N VAL A 49 23.69 35.10 -0.41
CA VAL A 49 24.35 36.41 -0.35
C VAL A 49 23.29 37.51 -0.48
N LEU A 50 23.09 38.29 0.58
CA LEU A 50 22.28 39.50 0.50
C LEU A 50 23.07 40.57 -0.28
N THR A 51 22.76 40.74 -1.56
CA THR A 51 23.27 41.83 -2.40
C THR A 51 22.53 43.12 -2.07
N SER A 52 23.23 44.08 -1.45
CA SER A 52 22.72 45.45 -1.26
C SER A 52 23.49 46.42 -2.16
N LYS A 53 22.91 47.60 -2.45
CA LYS A 53 23.59 48.69 -3.19
C LYS A 53 24.93 49.16 -2.58
N ARG A 54 25.29 48.69 -1.38
CA ARG A 54 26.53 49.04 -0.64
C ARG A 54 27.55 47.89 -0.53
N GLY A 55 27.33 46.77 -1.25
CA GLY A 55 28.26 45.64 -1.36
C GLY A 55 27.66 44.28 -1.01
N MET A 56 28.41 43.22 -1.27
CA MET A 56 28.07 41.82 -0.94
C MET A 56 28.22 41.59 0.57
N ALA A 57 27.18 41.10 1.23
CA ALA A 57 27.27 40.63 2.61
C ALA A 57 27.72 39.17 2.64
N ASN A 58 28.78 38.87 3.40
CA ASN A 58 29.21 37.48 3.62
C ASN A 58 28.07 36.69 4.26
N ALA A 59 27.62 35.66 3.54
CA ALA A 59 26.55 34.81 3.97
C ALA A 59 27.17 33.52 4.51
N GLY A 60 27.19 33.38 5.83
CA GLY A 60 27.80 32.25 6.53
C GLY A 60 27.12 30.90 6.23
N VAL A 61 27.39 29.88 7.02
CA VAL A 61 26.82 28.53 6.81
C VAL A 61 25.51 28.33 7.56
N LYS A 62 24.56 27.60 6.99
CA LYS A 62 23.34 27.16 7.65
C LYS A 62 23.22 25.63 7.60
N VAL A 63 22.66 25.05 8.66
CA VAL A 63 22.21 23.65 8.65
C VAL A 63 20.92 23.60 7.84
N ILE A 64 20.89 22.78 6.80
CA ILE A 64 19.68 22.57 5.98
C ILE A 64 18.91 21.32 6.42
N GLY A 65 19.58 20.36 7.07
CA GLY A 65 18.95 19.16 7.60
C GLY A 65 19.96 18.15 8.11
N ILE A 66 19.43 17.04 8.62
CA ILE A 66 20.21 15.85 9.00
C ILE A 66 19.69 14.72 8.11
N LYS A 67 20.54 14.21 7.22
CA LYS A 67 20.19 13.07 6.36
C LYS A 67 20.75 11.77 6.90
N GLN A 68 20.01 10.70 6.67
CA GLN A 68 20.51 9.36 6.93
C GLN A 68 21.31 8.88 5.71
N ILE A 69 22.46 8.27 5.95
CA ILE A 69 23.30 7.70 4.91
C ILE A 69 22.84 6.26 4.69
N ARG A 70 22.12 6.04 3.59
CA ARG A 70 21.60 4.75 3.17
C ARG A 70 21.96 4.48 1.73
N ASP A 71 22.03 3.20 1.38
CA ASP A 71 22.08 2.75 0.00
C ASP A 71 20.65 2.41 -0.42
N GLU A 72 20.04 3.28 -1.23
CA GLU A 72 18.66 3.13 -1.68
C GLU A 72 18.46 1.87 -2.52
N PHE A 73 19.47 1.46 -3.30
CA PHE A 73 19.42 0.24 -4.10
C PHE A 73 19.35 -0.99 -3.18
N VAL A 74 20.27 -1.09 -2.21
CA VAL A 74 20.28 -2.20 -1.26
C VAL A 74 18.99 -2.24 -0.43
N GLU A 75 18.47 -1.09 0.01
CA GLU A 75 17.21 -1.04 0.75
C GLU A 75 16.02 -1.50 -0.10
N SER A 76 15.97 -1.08 -1.37
CA SER A 76 14.93 -1.53 -2.31
C SER A 76 14.99 -3.04 -2.55
N GLU A 77 16.19 -3.60 -2.66
CA GLU A 77 16.40 -5.02 -2.91
C GLU A 77 16.05 -5.86 -1.68
N ILE A 78 16.41 -5.41 -0.47
CA ILE A 78 16.00 -6.04 0.77
C ILE A 78 14.47 -6.07 0.89
N ARG A 79 13.79 -4.96 0.56
CA ARG A 79 12.31 -4.92 0.55
C ARG A 79 11.73 -5.91 -0.46
N ARG A 80 12.29 -5.98 -1.67
CA ARG A 80 11.86 -6.92 -2.71
C ARG A 80 11.99 -8.38 -2.26
N VAL A 81 13.15 -8.77 -1.74
CA VAL A 81 13.42 -10.13 -1.26
C VAL A 81 12.57 -10.47 -0.05
N SER A 82 12.39 -9.54 0.88
CA SER A 82 11.53 -9.73 2.06
C SER A 82 10.07 -9.98 1.68
N ASN A 83 9.56 -9.25 0.68
CA ASN A 83 8.21 -9.47 0.15
C ASN A 83 8.06 -10.87 -0.45
N LEU A 84 9.02 -11.28 -1.30
CA LEU A 84 9.02 -12.64 -1.90
C LEU A 84 9.08 -13.73 -0.84
N MET A 85 9.96 -13.58 0.15
CA MET A 85 10.06 -14.52 1.27
C MET A 85 8.73 -14.62 2.03
N GLY A 86 8.06 -13.48 2.28
CA GLY A 86 6.75 -13.45 2.89
C GLY A 86 5.71 -14.23 2.08
N THR A 87 5.66 -14.03 0.77
CA THR A 87 4.76 -14.76 -0.13
C THR A 87 4.97 -16.27 -0.06
N TYR A 88 6.22 -16.73 -0.24
CA TYR A 88 6.52 -18.16 -0.21
C TYR A 88 6.33 -18.80 1.16
N SER A 89 6.53 -18.04 2.24
CA SER A 89 6.25 -18.53 3.60
C SER A 89 4.77 -18.82 3.80
N VAL A 90 3.90 -17.91 3.36
CA VAL A 90 2.43 -18.08 3.45
C VAL A 90 1.97 -19.22 2.54
N GLU A 91 2.48 -19.28 1.31
CA GLU A 91 2.17 -20.35 0.37
C GLU A 91 2.54 -21.72 0.93
N ARG A 92 3.76 -21.86 1.47
CA ARG A 92 4.24 -23.09 2.11
C ARG A 92 3.34 -23.50 3.28
N GLU A 93 2.91 -22.55 4.09
CA GLU A 93 2.04 -22.85 5.23
C GLU A 93 0.67 -23.38 4.76
N ILE A 94 0.05 -22.70 3.79
CA ILE A 94 -1.25 -23.13 3.24
C ILE A 94 -1.13 -24.49 2.56
N LEU A 95 -0.10 -24.69 1.74
CA LEU A 95 0.16 -25.97 1.08
C LEU A 95 0.41 -27.08 2.09
N GLY A 96 1.13 -26.83 3.18
CA GLY A 96 1.34 -27.81 4.25
C GLY A 96 0.05 -28.21 4.98
N ARG A 97 -0.88 -27.26 5.15
CA ARG A 97 -2.23 -27.56 5.68
C ARG A 97 -3.04 -28.43 4.70
N ILE A 98 -2.95 -28.14 3.40
CA ILE A 98 -3.61 -28.95 2.34
C ILE A 98 -2.98 -30.34 2.23
N GLU A 99 -1.66 -30.44 2.30
CA GLU A 99 -0.92 -31.70 2.30
C GLU A 99 -1.35 -32.58 3.47
N SER A 100 -1.43 -32.00 4.68
CA SER A 100 -1.89 -32.71 5.89
C SER A 100 -3.35 -33.17 5.80
N LEU A 101 -4.18 -32.49 5.00
CA LEU A 101 -5.56 -32.88 4.76
C LEU A 101 -5.66 -34.11 3.86
N ILE A 102 -4.89 -34.09 2.77
CA ILE A 102 -4.86 -35.15 1.77
C ILE A 102 -4.24 -36.40 2.40
N ASN A 103 -3.08 -36.24 3.06
CA ASN A 103 -2.36 -37.26 3.81
C ASN A 103 -2.26 -38.59 3.05
N GLU A 104 -1.71 -38.51 1.84
CA GLU A 104 -1.50 -39.65 0.94
C GLU A 104 -0.01 -39.94 0.76
N PRO A 105 0.40 -41.22 0.69
CA PRO A 105 -0.43 -42.43 0.76
C PRO A 105 -0.81 -42.83 2.20
N SER A 106 -2.04 -43.33 2.42
CA SER A 106 -2.41 -44.01 3.68
C SER A 106 -3.48 -45.10 3.49
N ASP A 107 -3.59 -46.02 4.45
CA ASP A 107 -4.56 -47.14 4.42
C ASP A 107 -6.04 -46.67 4.47
N VAL A 108 -6.27 -45.43 4.88
CA VAL A 108 -7.56 -44.73 4.88
C VAL A 108 -7.58 -43.55 3.90
N GLY A 109 -6.59 -43.49 3.01
CA GLY A 109 -6.46 -42.49 1.97
C GLY A 109 -7.58 -42.58 0.94
N LEU A 110 -7.82 -41.47 0.27
CA LEU A 110 -8.65 -41.37 -0.93
C LEU A 110 -8.25 -42.42 -1.98
N GLY A 111 -6.95 -42.65 -2.20
CA GLY A 111 -6.44 -43.66 -3.13
C GLY A 111 -6.91 -45.06 -2.78
N GLN A 112 -6.79 -45.44 -1.50
CA GLN A 112 -7.25 -46.75 -1.02
C GLN A 112 -8.77 -46.87 -1.07
N LEU A 113 -9.52 -45.81 -0.74
CA LEU A 113 -10.98 -45.80 -0.83
C LEU A 113 -11.48 -45.93 -2.28
N ILE A 114 -10.81 -45.29 -3.23
CA ILE A 114 -11.09 -45.44 -4.66
C ILE A 114 -10.82 -46.89 -5.09
N GLN A 115 -9.69 -47.46 -4.70
CA GLN A 115 -9.35 -48.84 -5.02
C GLN A 115 -10.38 -49.82 -4.44
N ASN A 116 -10.77 -49.65 -3.17
CA ASN A 116 -11.77 -50.48 -2.51
C ASN A 116 -13.14 -50.40 -3.21
N PHE A 117 -13.53 -49.22 -3.67
CA PHE A 117 -14.77 -49.02 -4.41
C PHE A 117 -14.76 -49.78 -5.75
N PHE A 118 -13.69 -49.64 -6.54
CA PHE A 118 -13.57 -50.35 -7.81
C PHE A 118 -13.44 -51.86 -7.65
N ASN A 119 -12.72 -52.34 -6.63
CA ASN A 119 -12.63 -53.77 -6.33
C ASN A 119 -14.02 -54.34 -5.98
N ALA A 120 -14.78 -53.66 -5.12
CA ALA A 120 -16.14 -54.08 -4.79
C ALA A 120 -17.05 -54.12 -6.04
N PHE A 121 -16.88 -53.15 -6.95
CA PHE A 121 -17.62 -53.11 -8.21
C PHE A 121 -17.24 -54.26 -9.16
N ASP A 122 -15.95 -54.60 -9.24
CA ASP A 122 -15.45 -55.73 -10.03
C ASP A 122 -16.00 -57.07 -9.50
N ASP A 123 -16.02 -57.25 -8.18
CA ASP A 123 -16.58 -58.45 -7.57
C ASP A 123 -18.10 -58.57 -7.81
N LEU A 124 -18.84 -57.46 -7.72
CA LEU A 124 -20.25 -57.44 -8.08
C LEU A 124 -20.48 -57.73 -9.57
N ALA A 125 -19.61 -57.26 -10.46
CA ALA A 125 -19.71 -57.52 -11.89
C ALA A 125 -19.57 -59.02 -12.23
N LYS A 126 -18.74 -59.75 -11.46
CA LYS A 126 -18.61 -61.21 -11.58
C LYS A 126 -19.86 -61.96 -11.11
N ASN A 127 -20.54 -61.47 -10.07
CA ASN A 127 -21.70 -62.12 -9.44
C ASN A 127 -22.84 -61.14 -9.12
N PRO A 128 -23.59 -60.65 -10.12
CA PRO A 128 -24.55 -59.55 -9.93
C PRO A 128 -25.78 -59.91 -9.11
N GLU A 129 -26.12 -61.19 -8.96
CA GLU A 129 -27.28 -61.63 -8.17
C GLU A 129 -27.00 -61.70 -6.65
N ASP A 130 -25.73 -61.66 -6.24
CA ASP A 130 -25.35 -61.70 -4.84
C ASP A 130 -25.71 -60.39 -4.13
N ARG A 131 -26.68 -60.46 -3.21
CA ARG A 131 -27.14 -59.29 -2.44
C ARG A 131 -26.06 -58.74 -1.51
N ALA A 132 -25.16 -59.56 -0.97
CA ALA A 132 -24.09 -59.11 -0.08
C ALA A 132 -23.07 -58.25 -0.84
N LEU A 133 -22.74 -58.61 -2.09
CA LEU A 133 -21.86 -57.81 -2.95
C LEU A 133 -22.48 -56.46 -3.32
N ARG A 134 -23.79 -56.42 -3.60
CA ARG A 134 -24.52 -55.16 -3.83
C ARG A 134 -24.43 -54.22 -2.63
N VAL A 135 -24.62 -54.75 -1.42
CA VAL A 135 -24.48 -53.97 -0.18
C VAL A 135 -23.04 -53.45 -0.03
N THR A 136 -22.04 -54.27 -0.33
CA THR A 136 -20.62 -53.89 -0.23
C THR A 136 -20.29 -52.70 -1.13
N VAL A 137 -20.70 -52.72 -2.40
CA VAL A 137 -20.52 -51.60 -3.34
C VAL A 137 -21.17 -50.31 -2.83
N VAL A 138 -22.39 -50.40 -2.30
CA VAL A 138 -23.08 -49.23 -1.74
C VAL A 138 -22.32 -48.66 -0.54
N GLN A 139 -21.77 -49.51 0.33
CA GLN A 139 -21.02 -49.06 1.51
C GLN A 139 -19.67 -48.45 1.13
N THR A 140 -18.91 -49.06 0.22
CA THR A 140 -17.64 -48.48 -0.25
C THR A 140 -17.87 -47.17 -1.00
N GLY A 141 -18.95 -47.06 -1.78
CA GLY A 141 -19.34 -45.81 -2.45
C GLY A 141 -19.73 -44.71 -1.47
N LYS A 142 -20.45 -45.05 -0.39
CA LYS A 142 -20.77 -44.10 0.69
C LYS A 142 -19.51 -43.61 1.39
N ALA A 143 -18.59 -44.51 1.76
CA ALA A 143 -17.34 -44.15 2.41
C ALA A 143 -16.49 -43.20 1.53
N LEU A 144 -16.37 -43.50 0.23
CA LEU A 144 -15.67 -42.66 -0.73
C LEU A 144 -16.31 -41.27 -0.85
N SER A 145 -17.64 -41.22 -1.02
CA SER A 145 -18.38 -39.95 -1.11
C SER A 145 -18.23 -39.12 0.17
N GLN A 146 -18.30 -39.75 1.34
CA GLN A 146 -18.13 -39.07 2.61
C GLN A 146 -16.72 -38.47 2.73
N ARG A 147 -15.67 -39.22 2.37
CA ARG A 147 -14.30 -38.70 2.38
C ARG A 147 -14.12 -37.49 1.45
N PHE A 148 -14.68 -37.53 0.24
CA PHE A 148 -14.65 -36.36 -0.67
C PHE A 148 -15.33 -35.14 -0.05
N ASN A 149 -16.48 -35.34 0.59
CA ASN A 149 -17.20 -34.25 1.26
C ASN A 149 -16.39 -33.68 2.44
N ASP A 150 -15.76 -34.54 3.25
CA ASP A 150 -14.95 -34.09 4.40
C ASP A 150 -13.74 -33.26 3.95
N ILE A 151 -13.05 -33.69 2.89
CA ILE A 151 -11.95 -32.95 2.27
C ILE A 151 -12.45 -31.60 1.74
N PHE A 152 -13.57 -31.60 1.03
CA PHE A 152 -14.16 -30.37 0.50
C PHE A 152 -14.52 -29.37 1.60
N GLN A 153 -15.18 -29.82 2.67
CA GLN A 153 -15.53 -28.97 3.80
C GLN A 153 -14.29 -28.41 4.51
N SER A 154 -13.24 -29.21 4.63
CA SER A 154 -12.01 -28.77 5.25
C SER A 154 -11.24 -27.76 4.39
N LEU A 155 -11.24 -27.92 3.06
CA LEU A 155 -10.69 -26.91 2.14
C LEU A 155 -11.47 -25.59 2.22
N LEU A 156 -12.80 -25.65 2.38
CA LEU A 156 -13.61 -24.45 2.64
C LEU A 156 -13.24 -23.80 3.97
N GLY A 157 -12.96 -24.60 5.01
CA GLY A 157 -12.44 -24.12 6.29
C GLY A 157 -11.12 -23.36 6.13
N ILE A 158 -10.12 -23.98 5.49
CA ILE A 158 -8.82 -23.37 5.22
C ILE A 158 -9.00 -22.04 4.46
N LYS A 159 -9.84 -22.02 3.42
CA LYS A 159 -10.14 -20.79 2.66
C LYS A 159 -10.71 -19.70 3.55
N LYS A 160 -11.65 -20.04 4.43
CA LYS A 160 -12.27 -19.07 5.35
C LYS A 160 -11.23 -18.50 6.32
N ASP A 161 -10.39 -19.36 6.89
CA ASP A 161 -9.36 -18.94 7.85
C ASP A 161 -8.36 -17.99 7.20
N VAL A 162 -7.90 -18.30 5.98
CA VAL A 162 -6.99 -17.42 5.21
C VAL A 162 -7.63 -16.05 4.94
N LEU A 163 -8.93 -16.02 4.60
CA LEU A 163 -9.64 -14.75 4.39
C LEU A 163 -9.75 -13.93 5.69
N SER A 164 -10.04 -14.57 6.82
CA SER A 164 -10.08 -13.90 8.11
C SER A 164 -8.70 -13.38 8.56
N GLU A 165 -7.64 -14.13 8.30
CA GLU A 165 -6.27 -13.66 8.57
C GLU A 165 -5.92 -12.46 7.68
N LEU A 166 -6.28 -12.50 6.40
CA LEU A 166 -6.07 -11.39 5.47
C LEU A 166 -6.76 -10.11 5.96
N GLU A 167 -8.02 -10.18 6.40
CA GLU A 167 -8.75 -9.03 6.95
C GLU A 167 -8.05 -8.46 8.19
N ALA A 168 -7.57 -9.31 9.10
CA ALA A 168 -6.83 -8.90 10.28
C ALA A 168 -5.49 -8.21 9.91
N LYS A 169 -4.76 -8.73 8.92
CA LYS A 169 -3.52 -8.12 8.43
C LYS A 169 -3.78 -6.76 7.78
N ILE A 170 -4.81 -6.62 6.96
CA ILE A 170 -5.21 -5.33 6.37
C ILE A 170 -5.49 -4.30 7.46
N LYS A 171 -6.22 -4.69 8.52
CA LYS A 171 -6.49 -3.81 9.64
C LYS A 171 -5.20 -3.34 10.34
N SER A 172 -4.29 -4.27 10.64
CA SER A 172 -3.01 -3.95 11.26
C SER A 172 -2.14 -3.02 10.40
N VAL A 173 -2.10 -3.25 9.08
CA VAL A 173 -1.41 -2.35 8.13
C VAL A 173 -1.99 -0.94 8.20
N ASN A 174 -3.33 -0.81 8.20
CA ASN A 174 -3.98 0.50 8.31
C ASN A 174 -3.68 1.22 9.63
N GLU A 175 -3.57 0.48 10.73
CA GLU A 175 -3.17 1.02 12.04
C GLU A 175 -1.73 1.55 12.01
N ILE A 176 -0.77 0.75 11.49
CA ILE A 176 0.63 1.17 11.32
C ILE A 176 0.75 2.41 10.43
N VAL A 177 0.03 2.43 9.30
CA VAL A 177 -0.01 3.60 8.40
C VAL A 177 -0.53 4.84 9.12
N SER A 178 -1.54 4.69 9.98
CA SER A 178 -2.06 5.79 10.81
C SER A 178 -1.02 6.28 11.82
N GLU A 179 -0.26 5.39 12.45
CA GLU A 179 0.82 5.75 13.39
C GLU A 179 1.97 6.47 12.68
N ILE A 180 2.41 5.98 11.53
CA ILE A 180 3.42 6.65 10.69
C ILE A 180 2.95 8.07 10.33
N ALA A 181 1.68 8.22 9.93
CA ALA A 181 1.11 9.52 9.63
C ALA A 181 1.14 10.48 10.84
N LYS A 182 0.87 9.97 12.06
CA LYS A 182 0.94 10.77 13.30
C LYS A 182 2.38 11.17 13.63
N LEU A 183 3.35 10.25 13.52
CA LEU A 183 4.76 10.51 13.78
C LEU A 183 5.30 11.58 12.84
N ASN A 184 5.03 11.44 11.55
CA ASN A 184 5.38 12.45 10.56
C ASN A 184 4.82 13.82 10.99
N VAL A 185 3.52 13.92 11.33
CA VAL A 185 2.91 15.20 11.80
C VAL A 185 3.60 15.80 13.03
N SER A 186 4.21 15.00 13.90
CA SER A 186 4.89 15.48 15.11
C SER A 186 6.30 16.03 14.83
N GLU A 187 7.10 15.36 13.99
CA GLU A 187 8.44 15.82 13.58
C GLU A 187 8.36 17.15 12.83
N ILE A 188 7.28 17.32 12.07
CA ILE A 188 6.98 18.51 11.28
C ILE A 188 6.77 19.75 12.16
N ARG A 189 6.01 19.61 13.25
CA ARG A 189 5.73 20.76 14.15
C ARG A 189 7.00 21.31 14.79
N LEU A 190 8.00 20.46 15.03
CA LEU A 190 9.27 20.86 15.62
C LEU A 190 10.12 21.71 14.66
N LEU A 191 9.97 21.54 13.33
CA LEU A 191 10.75 22.25 12.32
C LEU A 191 10.27 23.70 12.05
N TYR A 192 9.03 24.06 12.43
CA TYR A 192 8.40 25.34 12.03
C TYR A 192 8.41 26.47 13.06
N ALA A 193 8.91 26.26 14.26
CA ALA A 193 8.91 27.29 15.29
C ALA A 193 9.86 28.49 15.02
N GLY A 194 10.42 28.66 13.81
CA GLY A 194 11.57 29.55 13.58
C GLY A 194 11.66 30.38 12.28
N ALA A 195 10.60 30.56 11.47
CA ALA A 195 10.74 31.29 10.19
C ALA A 195 9.58 32.23 9.84
N GLU A 196 9.76 33.54 10.07
CA GLU A 196 8.92 34.58 9.47
C GLU A 196 9.79 35.67 8.78
N THR A 197 9.41 36.04 7.56
CA THR A 197 9.80 37.20 6.71
C THR A 197 11.04 37.09 5.76
N ASN A 198 10.81 36.88 4.44
CA ASN A 198 11.83 37.10 3.38
C ASN A 198 11.20 37.33 1.97
N PRO A 199 11.65 38.31 1.15
CA PRO A 199 11.26 38.54 -0.26
C PRO A 199 11.36 37.35 -1.25
N CYS A 200 12.01 36.23 -0.89
CA CYS A 200 11.87 34.95 -1.62
C CYS A 200 10.41 34.44 -1.68
N LEU A 201 9.54 34.87 -0.75
CA LEU A 201 8.12 34.47 -0.71
C LEU A 201 7.37 34.79 -2.01
N LYS A 202 7.65 35.91 -2.69
CA LYS A 202 6.90 36.30 -3.90
C LYS A 202 7.21 35.43 -5.12
N MET A 203 8.47 35.03 -5.31
CA MET A 203 8.86 34.15 -6.41
C MET A 203 8.42 32.70 -6.13
N VAL A 204 8.46 32.30 -4.85
CA VAL A 204 7.84 31.05 -4.37
C VAL A 204 6.33 31.08 -4.60
N ASN A 205 5.62 32.19 -4.37
CA ASN A 205 4.17 32.28 -4.56
C ASN A 205 3.75 32.02 -6.01
N GLU A 206 4.47 32.55 -7.01
CA GLU A 206 4.14 32.29 -8.43
C GLU A 206 4.46 30.85 -8.86
N THR A 207 5.61 30.29 -8.43
CA THR A 207 5.93 28.89 -8.70
C THR A 207 4.91 27.96 -8.03
N VAL A 208 4.60 28.19 -6.75
CA VAL A 208 3.61 27.42 -5.99
C VAL A 208 2.22 27.54 -6.63
N LYS A 209 1.83 28.73 -7.10
CA LYS A 209 0.56 28.95 -7.81
C LYS A 209 0.47 28.09 -9.08
N ASN A 210 1.51 28.09 -9.91
CA ASN A 210 1.53 27.30 -11.14
C ASN A 210 1.50 25.79 -10.86
N THR A 211 2.27 25.32 -9.87
CA THR A 211 2.25 23.93 -9.43
C THR A 211 0.88 23.50 -8.90
N LEU A 212 0.19 24.38 -8.17
CA LEU A 212 -1.16 24.10 -7.66
C LEU A 212 -2.22 24.08 -8.75
N ILE A 213 -2.08 24.91 -9.79
CA ILE A 213 -2.95 24.85 -10.98
C ILE A 213 -2.78 23.51 -11.69
N GLU A 214 -1.54 23.05 -11.84
CA GLU A 214 -1.23 21.74 -12.43
C GLU A 214 -1.81 20.60 -11.59
N PHE A 215 -1.62 20.64 -10.26
CA PHE A 215 -2.22 19.68 -9.35
C PHE A 215 -3.75 19.67 -9.43
N LYS A 216 -4.40 20.84 -9.52
CA LYS A 216 -5.85 20.95 -9.71
C LYS A 216 -6.29 20.30 -11.01
N ASN A 217 -5.55 20.50 -12.09
CA ASN A 217 -5.87 19.89 -13.39
C ASN A 217 -5.76 18.37 -13.33
N ASN A 218 -4.73 17.83 -12.65
CA ASN A 218 -4.59 16.39 -12.45
C ASN A 218 -5.74 15.81 -11.64
N LEU A 219 -6.21 16.50 -10.59
CA LEU A 219 -7.41 16.09 -9.85
C LEU A 219 -8.67 16.09 -10.71
N LYS A 220 -8.84 17.07 -11.60
CA LYS A 220 -9.96 17.09 -12.56
C LYS A 220 -9.90 15.92 -13.55
N THR A 221 -8.72 15.54 -13.99
CA THR A 221 -8.55 14.38 -14.87
C THR A 221 -8.86 13.08 -14.12
N LEU A 222 -8.38 12.94 -12.87
CA LEU A 222 -8.74 11.81 -12.00
C LEU A 222 -10.24 11.71 -11.77
N LYS A 223 -10.94 12.83 -11.58
CA LYS A 223 -12.39 12.86 -11.46
C LYS A 223 -13.06 12.25 -12.69
N LYS A 224 -12.67 12.68 -13.90
CA LYS A 224 -13.20 12.14 -15.16
C LYS A 224 -12.94 10.65 -15.31
N ILE A 225 -11.73 10.18 -14.96
CA ILE A 225 -11.38 8.76 -15.00
C ILE A 225 -12.23 7.98 -14.00
N ALA A 226 -12.46 8.51 -12.80
CA ALA A 226 -13.31 7.89 -11.79
C ALA A 226 -14.78 7.79 -12.25
N GLU A 227 -15.31 8.80 -12.93
CA GLU A 227 -16.65 8.79 -13.55
C GLU A 227 -16.74 7.75 -14.69
N GLU A 228 -15.72 7.68 -15.55
CA GLU A 228 -15.66 6.69 -16.62
C GLU A 228 -15.57 5.26 -16.09
N LYS A 229 -14.74 5.05 -15.07
CA LYS A 229 -14.63 3.78 -14.33
C LYS A 229 -15.97 3.40 -13.70
N GLN A 230 -16.68 4.35 -13.11
CA GLN A 230 -18.02 4.13 -12.55
C GLN A 230 -18.99 3.61 -13.62
N LYS A 231 -18.99 4.25 -14.80
CA LYS A 231 -19.82 3.83 -15.94
C LYS A 231 -19.45 2.42 -16.42
N ALA A 232 -18.17 2.14 -16.58
CA ALA A 232 -17.68 0.83 -17.02
C ALA A 232 -18.02 -0.30 -16.02
N ILE A 233 -17.98 -0.01 -14.71
CA ILE A 233 -18.40 -0.96 -13.66
C ILE A 233 -19.89 -1.31 -13.78
N VAL A 234 -20.75 -0.33 -14.05
CA VAL A 234 -22.20 -0.55 -14.23
C VAL A 234 -22.49 -1.33 -15.52
N GLU A 235 -21.71 -1.10 -16.58
CA GLU A 235 -21.83 -1.78 -17.87
C GLU A 235 -21.18 -3.17 -17.88
N PHE A 236 -20.47 -3.57 -16.81
CA PHE A 236 -19.65 -4.79 -16.73
C PHE A 236 -18.60 -4.91 -17.84
N ASP A 237 -18.06 -3.78 -18.31
CA ASP A 237 -17.05 -3.71 -19.38
C ASP A 237 -15.63 -3.80 -18.78
N TYR A 238 -15.05 -5.00 -18.82
CA TYR A 238 -13.75 -5.28 -18.19
C TYR A 238 -12.59 -4.50 -18.82
N ASP A 239 -12.54 -4.43 -20.15
CA ASP A 239 -11.44 -3.78 -20.86
C ASP A 239 -11.39 -2.29 -20.54
N ARG A 240 -12.56 -1.63 -20.50
CA ARG A 240 -12.66 -0.22 -20.11
C ARG A 240 -12.35 0.02 -18.63
N ILE A 241 -12.63 -0.94 -17.75
CA ILE A 241 -12.21 -0.86 -16.34
C ILE A 241 -10.69 -0.94 -16.24
N GLU A 242 -10.07 -1.88 -16.95
CA GLU A 242 -8.61 -2.07 -16.95
C GLU A 242 -7.88 -0.83 -17.48
N ASP A 243 -8.36 -0.27 -18.60
CA ASP A 243 -7.79 0.95 -19.19
C ASP A 243 -7.94 2.16 -18.25
N ALA A 244 -9.11 2.33 -17.63
CA ALA A 244 -9.33 3.40 -16.66
C ALA A 244 -8.42 3.27 -15.42
N VAL A 245 -8.17 2.05 -14.94
CA VAL A 245 -7.24 1.79 -13.82
C VAL A 245 -5.80 2.16 -14.20
N LYS A 246 -5.34 1.78 -15.40
CA LYS A 246 -4.00 2.15 -15.87
C LYS A 246 -3.81 3.66 -15.99
N GLN A 247 -4.82 4.37 -16.48
CA GLN A 247 -4.80 5.83 -16.54
C GLN A 247 -4.80 6.46 -15.14
N GLU A 248 -5.58 5.91 -14.20
CA GLU A 248 -5.60 6.35 -12.80
C GLU A 248 -4.23 6.20 -12.14
N GLU A 249 -3.56 5.06 -12.32
CA GLU A 249 -2.21 4.80 -11.80
C GLU A 249 -1.17 5.77 -12.37
N GLY A 250 -1.24 6.10 -13.66
CA GLY A 250 -0.34 7.07 -14.30
C GLY A 250 -0.46 8.47 -13.68
N ILE A 251 -1.68 8.96 -13.50
CA ILE A 251 -1.90 10.31 -12.92
C ILE A 251 -1.59 10.32 -11.42
N VAL A 252 -1.88 9.24 -10.69
CA VAL A 252 -1.47 9.12 -9.30
C VAL A 252 0.04 9.15 -9.17
N ALA A 253 0.79 8.47 -10.04
CA ALA A 253 2.25 8.54 -10.05
C ALA A 253 2.79 9.94 -10.38
N GLU A 254 2.13 10.70 -11.27
CA GLU A 254 2.45 12.11 -11.50
C GLU A 254 2.19 12.96 -10.25
N ILE A 255 1.04 12.79 -9.61
CA ILE A 255 0.70 13.46 -8.35
C ILE A 255 1.68 13.10 -7.23
N GLU A 256 2.11 11.84 -7.11
CA GLU A 256 3.10 11.42 -6.13
C GLU A 256 4.46 12.08 -6.36
N LYS A 257 4.86 12.28 -7.62
CA LYS A 257 6.05 13.09 -7.96
C LYS A 257 5.90 14.55 -7.55
N PHE A 258 4.69 15.13 -7.60
CA PHE A 258 4.42 16.47 -7.06
C PHE A 258 4.62 16.57 -5.54
N PHE A 259 4.40 15.48 -4.81
CA PHE A 259 4.52 15.43 -3.34
C PHE A 259 5.79 14.71 -2.86
N GLY A 260 6.78 14.49 -3.72
CA GLY A 260 7.99 13.74 -3.40
C GLY A 260 8.72 14.22 -2.14
N ALA A 261 8.97 13.28 -1.22
CA ALA A 261 9.83 13.20 -0.02
C ALA A 261 9.97 14.39 0.96
N ASP A 262 9.78 15.65 0.58
CA ASP A 262 10.03 16.83 1.43
C ASP A 262 8.83 17.80 1.54
N PHE A 263 7.73 17.55 0.82
CA PHE A 263 6.58 18.46 0.72
C PHE A 263 5.35 17.91 1.45
N GLU A 264 5.22 18.20 2.74
CA GLU A 264 4.09 17.71 3.52
C GLU A 264 2.80 18.49 3.21
N LYS A 265 1.71 17.75 3.00
CA LYS A 265 0.36 18.30 2.79
C LYS A 265 -0.01 19.41 3.79
N LYS A 266 0.43 19.30 5.04
CA LYS A 266 0.13 20.30 6.10
C LYS A 266 0.90 21.61 5.92
N LYS A 267 2.16 21.56 5.46
CA LYS A 267 3.00 22.73 5.12
C LYS A 267 2.39 23.53 3.98
N LEU A 268 1.88 22.86 2.95
CA LEU A 268 1.21 23.50 1.81
C LEU A 268 -0.03 24.27 2.25
N PHE A 269 -0.93 23.65 3.02
CA PHE A 269 -2.16 24.32 3.47
C PHE A 269 -1.92 25.49 4.43
N ASP A 270 -0.85 25.43 5.24
CA ASP A 270 -0.46 26.55 6.10
C ASP A 270 0.26 27.67 5.30
N LEU A 271 0.96 27.36 4.20
CA LEU A 271 1.48 28.36 3.24
C LEU A 271 0.36 29.10 2.49
N LEU A 272 -0.75 28.41 2.20
CA LEU A 272 -1.89 28.95 1.45
C LEU A 272 -2.75 29.94 2.25
N LYS A 273 -2.62 30.02 3.58
CA LYS A 273 -3.48 30.85 4.44
C LYS A 273 -3.29 32.36 4.30
N ASN A 274 -2.13 32.81 3.83
CA ASN A 274 -1.72 34.22 3.95
C ASN A 274 -1.80 35.02 2.63
N GLU A 275 -2.30 34.41 1.55
CA GLU A 275 -2.43 34.99 0.20
C GLU A 275 -3.86 34.76 -0.33
N PRO A 276 -4.68 35.81 -0.57
CA PRO A 276 -6.10 35.67 -0.94
C PRO A 276 -6.36 34.84 -2.20
N GLU A 277 -5.50 34.94 -3.22
CA GLU A 277 -5.64 34.17 -4.47
C GLU A 277 -5.33 32.67 -4.28
N LEU A 278 -4.39 32.36 -3.38
CA LEU A 278 -3.98 31.00 -3.06
C LEU A 278 -4.98 30.27 -2.17
N CYS A 279 -5.69 31.00 -1.28
CA CYS A 279 -6.83 30.47 -0.53
C CYS A 279 -7.95 29.96 -1.44
N ARG A 280 -8.29 30.69 -2.50
CA ARG A 280 -9.32 30.26 -3.45
C ARG A 280 -8.91 28.99 -4.19
N LEU A 281 -7.66 28.92 -4.65
CA LEU A 281 -7.13 27.76 -5.35
C LEU A 281 -7.07 26.52 -4.43
N ARG A 282 -6.74 26.72 -3.15
CA ARG A 282 -6.82 25.69 -2.11
C ARG A 282 -8.22 25.10 -2.00
N ASP A 283 -9.22 25.96 -1.84
CA ASP A 283 -10.61 25.53 -1.62
C ASP A 283 -11.13 24.77 -2.86
N GLU A 284 -10.75 25.21 -4.07
CA GLU A 284 -11.04 24.48 -5.31
C GLU A 284 -10.35 23.10 -5.35
N ILE A 285 -9.09 22.99 -4.92
CA ILE A 285 -8.36 21.72 -4.85
C ILE A 285 -8.97 20.78 -3.80
N GLU A 286 -9.33 21.29 -2.63
CA GLU A 286 -9.98 20.50 -1.57
C GLU A 286 -11.34 19.98 -2.01
N SER A 287 -12.10 20.82 -2.72
CA SER A 287 -13.40 20.43 -3.29
C SER A 287 -13.24 19.30 -4.30
N GLU A 288 -12.32 19.42 -5.27
CA GLU A 288 -12.12 18.36 -6.28
C GLU A 288 -11.55 17.08 -5.67
N ALA A 289 -10.62 17.19 -4.72
CA ALA A 289 -10.09 16.02 -4.01
C ALA A 289 -11.18 15.29 -3.19
N SER A 290 -12.13 16.03 -2.61
CA SER A 290 -13.28 15.45 -1.91
C SER A 290 -14.19 14.69 -2.88
N GLU A 291 -14.42 15.24 -4.07
CA GLU A 291 -15.27 14.62 -5.08
C GLU A 291 -14.65 13.35 -5.68
N VAL A 292 -13.34 13.38 -5.98
CA VAL A 292 -12.58 12.18 -6.39
C VAL A 292 -12.65 11.09 -5.32
N LYS A 293 -12.49 11.45 -4.04
CA LYS A 293 -12.61 10.48 -2.93
C LYS A 293 -14.00 9.86 -2.86
N LYS A 294 -15.04 10.67 -3.06
CA LYS A 294 -16.43 10.20 -3.06
C LYS A 294 -16.66 9.21 -4.20
N LEU A 295 -16.31 9.56 -5.43
CA LEU A 295 -16.43 8.68 -6.60
C LEU A 295 -15.65 7.37 -6.43
N ASN A 296 -14.43 7.43 -5.90
CA ASN A 296 -13.64 6.22 -5.62
C ASN A 296 -14.19 5.36 -4.48
N SER A 297 -14.98 5.93 -3.56
CA SER A 297 -15.72 5.15 -2.56
C SER A 297 -16.93 4.45 -3.19
N GLU A 298 -17.66 5.13 -4.06
CA GLU A 298 -18.80 4.59 -4.79
C GLU A 298 -18.37 3.47 -5.76
N ASN A 299 -17.28 3.66 -6.50
CA ASN A 299 -16.71 2.65 -7.39
C ASN A 299 -16.30 1.37 -6.64
N ARG A 300 -15.71 1.51 -5.43
CA ARG A 300 -15.39 0.35 -4.58
C ARG A 300 -16.64 -0.39 -4.13
N TYR A 301 -17.69 0.34 -3.75
CA TYR A 301 -18.97 -0.26 -3.40
C TYR A 301 -19.58 -1.02 -4.58
N LEU A 302 -19.61 -0.41 -5.78
CA LEU A 302 -20.14 -1.03 -6.99
C LEU A 302 -19.37 -2.28 -7.37
N LEU A 303 -18.02 -2.25 -7.36
CA LEU A 303 -17.19 -3.42 -7.61
C LEU A 303 -17.46 -4.54 -6.62
N SER A 304 -17.56 -4.23 -5.32
CA SER A 304 -17.89 -5.21 -4.28
C SER A 304 -19.25 -5.86 -4.52
N HIS A 305 -20.24 -5.07 -4.93
CA HIS A 305 -21.58 -5.57 -5.24
C HIS A 305 -21.57 -6.45 -6.50
N SER A 306 -20.91 -6.01 -7.57
CA SER A 306 -20.76 -6.76 -8.82
C SER A 306 -20.05 -8.09 -8.61
N ILE A 307 -18.98 -8.12 -7.80
CA ILE A 307 -18.27 -9.37 -7.44
C ILE A 307 -19.19 -10.30 -6.64
N SER A 308 -19.96 -9.75 -5.69
CA SER A 308 -20.91 -10.55 -4.89
C SER A 308 -22.03 -11.13 -5.77
N PHE A 309 -22.52 -10.37 -6.74
CA PHE A 309 -23.52 -10.82 -7.70
C PHE A 309 -22.96 -11.92 -8.61
N VAL A 310 -21.76 -11.75 -9.18
CA VAL A 310 -21.09 -12.77 -9.99
C VAL A 310 -20.83 -14.03 -9.18
N LYS A 311 -20.40 -13.91 -7.92
CA LYS A 311 -20.25 -15.05 -7.01
C LYS A 311 -21.57 -15.79 -6.80
N GLY A 312 -22.67 -15.08 -6.57
CA GLY A 312 -24.01 -15.65 -6.45
C GLY A 312 -24.46 -16.37 -7.73
N LEU A 313 -24.20 -15.79 -8.91
CA LEU A 313 -24.48 -16.45 -10.19
C LEU A 313 -23.67 -17.73 -10.35
N ILE A 314 -22.37 -17.71 -10.01
CA ILE A 314 -21.51 -18.91 -10.06
C ILE A 314 -22.05 -20.00 -9.12
N GLU A 315 -22.48 -19.64 -7.91
CA GLU A 315 -23.10 -20.57 -6.96
C GLU A 315 -24.40 -21.17 -7.53
N VAL A 316 -25.25 -20.35 -8.15
CA VAL A 316 -26.48 -20.82 -8.83
C VAL A 316 -26.16 -21.74 -10.00
N PHE A 317 -25.18 -21.43 -10.84
CA PHE A 317 -24.77 -22.29 -11.96
C PHE A 317 -24.11 -23.59 -11.48
N GLN A 318 -23.38 -23.56 -10.37
CA GLN A 318 -22.82 -24.77 -9.74
C GLN A 318 -23.93 -25.66 -9.19
N GLU A 319 -24.95 -25.10 -8.54
CA GLU A 319 -26.12 -25.85 -8.08
C GLU A 319 -26.96 -26.39 -9.25
N ALA A 320 -27.18 -25.60 -10.31
CA ALA A 320 -27.85 -26.06 -11.52
C ALA A 320 -27.09 -27.19 -12.23
N GLY A 321 -25.75 -27.13 -12.25
CA GLY A 321 -24.89 -28.19 -12.75
C GLY A 321 -24.94 -29.48 -11.91
N LYS A 322 -25.16 -29.36 -10.59
CA LYS A 322 -25.42 -30.52 -9.70
C LYS A 322 -26.80 -31.13 -9.96
N ILE A 323 -27.80 -30.32 -10.31
CA ILE A 323 -29.14 -30.79 -10.68
C ILE A 323 -29.12 -31.51 -12.05
N ASN A 324 -28.40 -30.98 -13.04
CA ASN A 324 -28.29 -31.61 -14.37
C ASN A 324 -27.47 -32.91 -14.38
N LYS A 325 -26.68 -33.18 -13.34
CA LYS A 325 -26.02 -34.48 -13.11
C LYS A 325 -26.89 -35.49 -12.36
N ARG A 326 -28.04 -35.06 -11.84
CA ARG A 326 -29.03 -35.90 -11.12
C ARG A 326 -30.22 -36.31 -11.99
N VAL A 327 -30.34 -35.73 -13.19
CA VAL A 327 -31.26 -36.16 -14.27
C VAL A 327 -30.46 -37.04 -15.23
#